data_AF-A0A8C2IIJ1-F1
#
_entry.id   AF-A0A8C2IIJ1-F1
#
_cell.length_a   1.000
_cell.length_b   1.000
_cell.length_c   1.000
_cell.angle_alpha   90.00
_cell.angle_beta   90.00
_cell.angle_gamma   90.00
#
_symmetry.space_group_name_H-M   'P 1'
#
loop_
_entity.id
_entity.type
_entity.pdbx_description
1 polymer ?
#
loop_
_entity_poly.entity_id
_entity_poly.type
_entity_poly.pdbx_seq_one_letter_code
_entity_poly.pdbx_strand_id
1 'polypeptide(L)'
;MDFLDEPFPDVGTYEDFHTIDWLREKSRDTDRHRKITSKSKESIWEFIKSLLDAWSGWLVMLLIGLLSGPINELNAHWFRQLYYFPLKTLWRSFFAALVAAFTLRSINPFGNNRLVLFYVEYHTPWYMAELVPFILLGVFGGLWGTLFIRCNIAWCRRRKTTRLGKYPVLEVIVVTGITAVLAFPNPYTRRSTSELISELFNDCGALESSQLCDYINNPNMTRPVDDIPDRPAGPGVYSALWQLTLALVFKIVITIFTFGMKIPSGLFIPSMAVGAIAGRIVGIAVEQMAYHHHDWIIFKNWCRPGADCVTPGLYAMVGAAACLGGVTRMTVSLVVIMFELTGGLEYIVPLMAAAVTSKWVADAFGKEGIYEAHIQLNGYPYLDQDEFTHRTLATDVMRPRRNEPPLAVLTQDSTTVEDVETLIKDTDYNGFPVVVSRESERLIGFVQRRDLILNISKTHAHSATLAYDPAHLWGKFQIFVEFKIFVSNQRILVSLSVSLIRRLLGIITKKDVLRHMAHMMNQDPESIMFN
;
A
#
# COMPACT_ATOMS: atom_id res chain seq x y z
N MET A 1 -46.02 12.49 6.11
CA MET A 1 -44.77 11.78 6.44
C MET A 1 -44.37 11.02 5.19
N ASP A 2 -43.07 10.91 4.95
CA ASP A 2 -42.40 10.46 3.71
C ASP A 2 -41.98 11.62 2.80
N PHE A 3 -40.87 12.24 3.19
CA PHE A 3 -40.18 13.35 2.51
C PHE A 3 -38.67 13.06 2.33
N LEU A 4 -38.25 11.78 2.29
CA LEU A 4 -36.83 11.41 2.24
C LEU A 4 -36.56 10.26 1.27
N ASP A 5 -36.87 10.43 -0.02
CA ASP A 5 -36.34 9.56 -1.09
C ASP A 5 -36.21 10.34 -2.43
N GLU A 6 -35.62 11.54 -2.38
CA GLU A 6 -35.03 12.14 -3.59
C GLU A 6 -33.49 12.08 -3.48
N PRO A 7 -32.79 11.34 -4.35
CA PRO A 7 -31.34 11.36 -4.37
C PRO A 7 -30.84 12.69 -4.93
N PHE A 8 -29.90 13.33 -4.23
CA PHE A 8 -29.21 14.53 -4.70
C PHE A 8 -28.48 14.25 -6.02
N PRO A 9 -28.67 15.05 -7.09
CA PRO A 9 -28.23 14.73 -8.45
C PRO A 9 -26.72 14.89 -8.70
N ASP A 10 -25.88 14.98 -7.65
CA ASP A 10 -24.42 15.23 -7.80
C ASP A 10 -23.54 14.37 -6.87
N VAL A 11 -24.12 13.36 -6.20
CA VAL A 11 -23.37 12.39 -5.40
C VAL A 11 -23.56 11.01 -6.02
N GLY A 12 -22.67 10.66 -6.95
CA GLY A 12 -22.58 9.28 -7.42
C GLY A 12 -22.23 8.37 -6.25
N THR A 13 -23.16 7.52 -5.85
CA THR A 13 -22.91 6.39 -4.97
C THR A 13 -21.88 5.48 -5.64
N TYR A 14 -20.88 5.04 -4.86
CA TYR A 14 -20.00 3.95 -5.28
C TYR A 14 -20.82 2.67 -5.24
N GLU A 15 -21.56 2.39 -6.31
CA GLU A 15 -21.87 1.01 -6.63
C GLU A 15 -20.57 0.38 -7.14
N ASP A 16 -20.22 -0.73 -6.52
CA ASP A 16 -19.04 -1.56 -6.76
C ASP A 16 -17.71 -1.09 -6.18
N PHE A 17 -17.01 -2.08 -5.61
CA PHE A 17 -15.70 -2.08 -4.96
C PHE A 17 -14.54 -1.63 -5.88
N HIS A 18 -14.70 -0.53 -6.59
CA HIS A 18 -13.66 0.06 -7.42
C HIS A 18 -12.62 0.79 -6.55
N THR A 19 -11.36 0.42 -6.75
CA THR A 19 -10.17 1.15 -6.28
C THR A 19 -10.22 2.62 -6.69
N ILE A 20 -9.67 3.48 -5.83
CA ILE A 20 -9.51 4.93 -6.01
C ILE A 20 -8.98 5.25 -7.43
N ASP A 21 -9.85 5.72 -8.32
CA ASP A 21 -9.47 6.20 -9.66
C ASP A 21 -9.04 7.67 -9.56
N TRP A 22 -7.75 7.87 -9.25
CA TRP A 22 -7.11 9.18 -9.20
C TRP A 22 -7.31 10.02 -10.47
N LEU A 23 -7.58 9.39 -11.62
CA LEU A 23 -7.86 10.09 -12.89
C LEU A 23 -9.33 10.54 -12.98
N ARG A 24 -10.28 9.77 -12.45
CA ARG A 24 -11.67 10.22 -12.25
C ARG A 24 -11.71 11.40 -11.30
N GLU A 25 -10.93 11.33 -10.22
CA GLU A 25 -10.82 12.41 -9.25
C GLU A 25 -10.15 13.64 -9.85
N LYS A 26 -9.05 13.49 -10.60
CA LYS A 26 -8.38 14.61 -11.29
C LYS A 26 -9.24 15.25 -12.39
N SER A 27 -9.98 14.45 -13.16
CA SER A 27 -10.98 14.93 -14.13
C SER A 27 -12.06 15.73 -13.43
N ARG A 28 -12.63 15.17 -12.36
CA ARG A 28 -13.66 15.82 -11.54
C ARG A 28 -13.16 17.11 -10.90
N ASP A 29 -11.91 17.13 -10.42
CA ASP A 29 -11.28 18.32 -9.83
C ASP A 29 -11.05 19.40 -10.90
N THR A 30 -10.66 19.00 -12.11
CA THR A 30 -10.50 19.92 -13.27
C THR A 30 -11.85 20.49 -13.73
N ASP A 31 -12.89 19.67 -13.79
CA ASP A 31 -14.25 20.09 -14.14
C ASP A 31 -14.86 20.97 -13.05
N ARG A 32 -14.59 20.67 -11.77
CA ARG A 32 -14.95 21.52 -10.62
C ARG A 32 -14.25 22.87 -10.71
N HIS A 33 -12.96 22.93 -11.01
CA HIS A 33 -12.23 24.19 -11.19
C HIS A 33 -12.82 25.00 -12.34
N ARG A 34 -13.11 24.37 -13.48
CA ARG A 34 -13.78 25.04 -14.62
C ARG A 34 -15.15 25.60 -14.23
N LYS A 35 -15.98 24.85 -13.49
CA LYS A 35 -17.28 25.32 -12.98
C LYS A 35 -17.14 26.48 -12.00
N ILE A 36 -16.15 26.44 -11.11
CA ILE A 36 -15.90 27.53 -10.16
C ILE A 36 -15.41 28.78 -10.88
N THR A 37 -14.48 28.66 -11.83
CA THR A 37 -14.00 29.79 -12.65
C THR A 37 -15.07 30.35 -13.59
N SER A 38 -16.03 29.53 -14.05
CA SER A 38 -17.15 30.04 -14.83
C SER A 38 -18.15 30.79 -13.95
N LYS A 39 -18.47 30.25 -12.75
CA LYS A 39 -19.39 30.87 -11.79
C LYS A 39 -18.80 32.07 -11.05
N SER A 40 -17.48 32.17 -10.92
CA SER A 40 -16.83 33.33 -10.30
C SER A 40 -17.04 34.64 -11.07
N LYS A 41 -17.52 34.57 -12.33
CA LYS A 41 -17.90 35.73 -13.14
C LYS A 41 -19.32 36.22 -12.86
N GLU A 42 -20.13 35.47 -12.12
CA GLU A 42 -21.56 35.75 -11.91
C GLU A 42 -21.83 36.45 -10.56
N SER A 43 -20.98 36.25 -9.53
CA SER A 43 -21.20 36.82 -8.20
C SER A 43 -19.90 37.11 -7.45
N ILE A 44 -19.87 38.24 -6.73
CA ILE A 44 -18.74 38.67 -5.88
C ILE A 44 -18.45 37.65 -4.78
N TRP A 45 -19.48 36.98 -4.25
CA TRP A 45 -19.31 35.96 -3.21
C TRP A 45 -18.63 34.68 -3.74
N GLU A 46 -18.96 34.28 -4.97
CA GLU A 46 -18.32 33.16 -5.66
C GLU A 46 -16.89 33.51 -6.13
N PHE A 47 -16.63 34.78 -6.45
CA PHE A 47 -15.28 35.29 -6.71
C PHE A 47 -14.39 35.25 -5.45
N ILE A 48 -14.92 35.65 -4.28
CA ILE A 48 -14.21 35.55 -3.00
C ILE A 48 -13.93 34.08 -2.66
N LYS A 49 -14.88 33.17 -2.88
CA LYS A 49 -14.70 31.73 -2.64
C LYS A 49 -13.64 31.12 -3.57
N SER A 50 -13.63 31.52 -4.85
CA SER A 50 -12.60 31.14 -5.82
C SER A 50 -11.22 31.71 -5.46
N LEU A 51 -11.16 32.93 -4.94
CA LEU A 51 -9.93 33.54 -4.46
C LEU A 51 -9.41 32.82 -3.22
N LEU A 52 -10.28 32.47 -2.24
CA LEU A 52 -9.89 31.73 -1.05
C LEU A 52 -9.33 30.33 -1.39
N ASP A 53 -9.97 29.62 -2.31
CA ASP A 53 -9.49 28.31 -2.79
C ASP A 53 -8.13 28.46 -3.50
N ALA A 54 -7.96 29.53 -4.30
CA ALA A 54 -6.70 29.84 -4.97
C ALA A 54 -5.58 30.29 -4.02
N TRP A 55 -5.91 31.06 -2.97
CA TRP A 55 -4.94 31.62 -2.02
C TRP A 55 -4.48 30.61 -0.96
N SER A 56 -5.34 29.66 -0.60
CA SER A 56 -5.05 28.66 0.44
C SER A 56 -3.76 27.86 0.19
N GLY A 57 -3.48 27.52 -1.08
CA GLY A 57 -2.27 26.79 -1.46
C GLY A 57 -0.99 27.64 -1.45
N TRP A 58 -1.09 28.92 -1.80
CA TRP A 58 0.07 29.83 -1.86
C TRP A 58 0.47 30.36 -0.49
N LEU A 59 -0.49 30.60 0.40
CA LEU A 59 -0.22 31.05 1.76
C LEU A 59 0.56 29.99 2.58
N VAL A 60 0.24 28.72 2.36
CA VAL A 60 0.96 27.58 2.96
C VAL A 60 2.36 27.39 2.35
N MET A 61 2.50 27.55 1.03
CA MET A 61 3.82 27.51 0.36
C MET A 61 4.75 28.64 0.81
N LEU A 62 4.19 29.83 1.04
CA LEU A 62 4.94 30.99 1.53
C LEU A 62 5.38 30.80 2.99
N LEU A 63 4.54 30.22 3.84
CA LEU A 63 4.88 29.87 5.22
C LEU A 63 5.98 28.79 5.31
N ILE A 64 5.95 27.81 4.40
CA ILE A 64 6.94 26.72 4.38
C ILE A 64 8.26 27.18 3.76
N GLY A 65 8.21 27.99 2.69
CA GLY A 65 9.41 28.58 2.09
C GLY A 65 10.14 29.57 3.00
N LEU A 66 9.42 30.23 3.91
CA LEU A 66 10.01 31.06 4.98
C LEU A 66 10.63 30.23 6.11
N LEU A 67 10.17 28.99 6.32
CA LEU A 67 10.67 28.10 7.37
C LEU A 67 11.79 27.16 6.88
N SER A 68 11.88 26.88 5.58
CA SER A 68 12.93 26.07 4.98
C SER A 68 13.93 26.92 4.19
N GLY A 69 14.87 27.56 4.91
CA GLY A 69 16.12 28.05 4.32
C GLY A 69 16.99 26.89 3.77
N PRO A 70 18.01 27.17 2.94
CA PRO A 70 18.39 26.31 1.84
C PRO A 70 19.40 25.22 2.24
N ILE A 71 19.03 23.96 2.03
CA ILE A 71 20.00 22.86 1.87
C ILE A 71 19.66 22.17 0.55
N ASN A 72 20.32 22.62 -0.51
CA ASN A 72 20.28 21.97 -1.81
C ASN A 72 21.34 20.84 -1.88
N GLU A 73 21.06 19.88 -2.75
CA GLU A 73 21.97 18.91 -3.39
C GLU A 73 22.03 17.46 -2.89
N LEU A 74 21.63 17.09 -1.66
CA LEU A 74 21.66 15.67 -1.24
C LEU A 74 20.37 14.86 -1.54
N ASN A 75 19.45 15.41 -2.34
CA ASN A 75 18.15 14.78 -2.61
C ASN A 75 18.04 14.10 -3.99
N ALA A 76 19.03 14.23 -4.87
CA ALA A 76 18.89 13.84 -6.28
C ALA A 76 18.77 12.33 -6.53
N HIS A 77 19.36 11.47 -5.69
CA HIS A 77 19.27 10.01 -5.88
C HIS A 77 18.00 9.39 -5.28
N TRP A 78 17.55 9.89 -4.12
CA TRP A 78 16.33 9.42 -3.44
C TRP A 78 15.05 9.88 -4.15
N PHE A 79 15.05 11.06 -4.77
CA PHE A 79 13.91 11.54 -5.55
C PHE A 79 13.61 10.71 -6.81
N ARG A 80 14.50 9.79 -7.22
CA ARG A 80 14.29 9.01 -8.45
C ARG A 80 13.09 8.05 -8.37
N GLN A 81 12.74 7.58 -7.18
CA GLN A 81 11.52 6.79 -6.93
C GLN A 81 10.24 7.64 -6.79
N LEU A 82 10.38 8.96 -6.59
CA LEU A 82 9.26 9.91 -6.49
C LEU A 82 8.78 10.47 -7.84
N TYR A 83 9.42 10.11 -8.97
CA TYR A 83 9.12 10.68 -10.29
C TYR A 83 7.67 10.47 -10.77
N TYR A 84 6.89 9.60 -10.13
CA TYR A 84 5.52 9.29 -10.53
C TYR A 84 4.44 9.90 -9.64
N PHE A 85 4.80 10.50 -8.49
CA PHE A 85 3.82 11.11 -7.60
C PHE A 85 3.81 12.64 -7.73
N PRO A 86 2.73 13.26 -8.22
CA PRO A 86 2.68 14.71 -8.39
C PRO A 86 2.85 15.42 -7.04
N LEU A 87 3.79 16.36 -6.96
CA LEU A 87 4.16 17.09 -5.74
C LEU A 87 2.94 17.74 -5.05
N LYS A 88 1.95 18.19 -5.82
CA LYS A 88 0.68 18.73 -5.29
C LYS A 88 -0.10 17.69 -4.48
N THR A 89 -0.12 16.45 -4.91
CA THR A 89 -0.80 15.36 -4.19
C THR A 89 -0.01 14.98 -2.95
N LEU A 90 1.32 14.97 -3.00
CA LEU A 90 2.18 14.72 -1.83
C LEU A 90 1.87 15.72 -0.70
N TRP A 91 1.80 17.01 -1.03
CA TRP A 91 1.45 18.05 -0.07
C TRP A 91 0.03 17.91 0.48
N ARG A 92 -0.96 17.60 -0.36
CA ARG A 92 -2.34 17.35 0.10
C ARG A 92 -2.41 16.15 1.06
N SER A 93 -1.71 15.06 0.76
CA SER A 93 -1.64 13.90 1.65
C SER A 93 -0.90 14.19 2.96
N PHE A 94 0.19 14.95 2.90
CA PHE A 94 0.94 15.35 4.10
C PHE A 94 0.08 16.23 5.02
N PHE A 95 -0.63 17.23 4.47
CA PHE A 95 -1.52 18.07 5.25
C PHE A 95 -2.68 17.28 5.87
N ALA A 96 -3.28 16.36 5.11
CA ALA A 96 -4.31 15.47 5.63
C ALA A 96 -3.81 14.59 6.79
N ALA A 97 -2.60 14.02 6.66
CA ALA A 97 -1.96 13.23 7.72
C ALA A 97 -1.64 14.08 8.96
N LEU A 98 -1.16 15.32 8.77
CA LEU A 98 -0.89 16.27 9.87
C LEU A 98 -2.18 16.59 10.65
N VAL A 99 -3.26 16.92 9.94
CA VAL A 99 -4.57 17.20 10.56
C VAL A 99 -5.06 15.98 11.32
N ALA A 100 -4.98 14.78 10.72
CA ALA A 100 -5.37 13.53 11.38
C ALA A 100 -4.54 13.27 12.66
N ALA A 101 -3.22 13.48 12.62
CA ALA A 101 -2.35 13.33 13.78
C ALA A 101 -2.71 14.34 14.89
N PHE A 102 -2.97 15.60 14.53
CA PHE A 102 -3.39 16.62 15.48
C PHE A 102 -4.74 16.27 16.14
N THR A 103 -5.71 15.80 15.36
CA THR A 103 -7.01 15.34 15.87
C THR A 103 -6.83 14.14 16.80
N LEU A 104 -6.01 13.15 16.42
CA LEU A 104 -5.73 11.97 17.24
C LEU A 104 -5.10 12.34 18.58
N ARG A 105 -4.13 13.27 18.57
CA ARG A 105 -3.51 13.80 19.79
C ARG A 105 -4.51 14.52 20.68
N SER A 106 -5.41 15.30 20.08
CA SER A 106 -6.41 16.08 20.81
C SER A 106 -7.48 15.20 21.45
N ILE A 107 -7.87 14.10 20.78
CA ILE A 107 -8.82 13.12 21.32
C ILE A 107 -8.14 12.23 22.39
N ASN A 108 -6.84 11.96 22.25
CA ASN A 108 -6.06 11.08 23.14
C ASN A 108 -6.77 9.74 23.43
N PRO A 109 -7.08 8.93 22.40
CA PRO A 109 -7.89 7.72 22.56
C PRO A 109 -7.21 6.67 23.45
N PHE A 110 -5.89 6.73 23.60
CA PHE A 110 -5.10 5.77 24.38
C PHE A 110 -4.90 6.20 25.84
N GLY A 111 -5.27 7.42 26.22
CA GLY A 111 -5.06 7.95 27.57
C GLY A 111 -3.59 8.17 27.96
N ASN A 112 -2.64 7.94 27.05
CA ASN A 112 -1.20 8.01 27.31
C ASN A 112 -0.57 9.36 26.91
N ASN A 113 -1.37 10.32 26.41
CA ASN A 113 -0.91 11.63 25.90
C ASN A 113 0.11 11.53 24.74
N ARG A 114 0.28 10.34 24.15
CA ARG A 114 1.18 10.08 23.04
C ARG A 114 0.37 9.82 21.78
N LEU A 115 0.94 10.18 20.63
CA LEU A 115 0.34 9.95 19.30
C LEU A 115 0.30 8.48 18.90
N VAL A 116 1.13 7.67 19.55
CA VAL A 116 1.45 6.30 19.17
C VAL A 116 1.03 5.34 20.28
N LEU A 117 0.51 4.19 19.87
CA LEU A 117 0.06 3.13 20.77
C LEU A 117 1.21 2.39 21.48
N PHE A 118 2.40 2.30 20.86
CA PHE A 118 3.57 1.54 21.35
C PHE A 118 4.83 2.41 21.55
N TYR A 119 4.68 3.59 22.15
CA TYR A 119 5.85 4.46 22.40
C TYR A 119 6.77 3.85 23.46
N VAL A 120 8.03 3.61 23.09
CA VAL A 120 9.07 3.15 24.02
C VAL A 120 10.33 3.97 23.79
N GLU A 121 10.90 4.47 24.88
CA GLU A 121 12.14 5.24 24.90
C GLU A 121 13.20 4.41 25.62
N TYR A 122 14.30 4.13 24.93
CA TYR A 122 15.41 3.36 25.48
C TYR A 122 16.56 4.32 25.78
N HIS A 123 17.16 4.17 26.96
CA HIS A 123 18.22 5.04 27.44
C HIS A 123 19.63 4.51 27.15
N THR A 124 19.74 3.25 26.72
CA THR A 124 21.00 2.55 26.42
C THR A 124 21.30 2.56 24.92
N PRO A 125 22.49 3.02 24.51
CA PRO A 125 22.91 2.92 23.11
C PRO A 125 23.20 1.46 22.75
N TRP A 126 22.90 1.09 21.50
CA TRP A 126 23.23 -0.24 20.97
C TRP A 126 24.67 -0.30 20.47
N TYR A 127 25.28 -1.49 20.52
CA TYR A 127 26.66 -1.69 20.07
C TYR A 127 26.74 -2.43 18.73
N MET A 128 27.80 -2.18 17.95
CA MET A 128 28.01 -2.83 16.63
C MET A 128 28.05 -4.37 16.68
N ALA A 129 28.43 -4.95 17.82
CA ALA A 129 28.43 -6.40 18.01
C ALA A 129 27.00 -6.99 17.99
N GLU A 130 25.99 -6.22 18.41
CA GLU A 130 24.57 -6.61 18.38
C GLU A 130 24.00 -6.66 16.95
N LEU A 131 24.72 -6.13 15.97
CA LEU A 131 24.32 -6.22 14.57
C LEU A 131 24.24 -7.68 14.09
N VAL A 132 25.08 -8.57 14.63
CA VAL A 132 25.07 -10.01 14.27
C VAL A 132 23.72 -10.66 14.63
N PRO A 133 23.24 -10.62 15.89
CA PRO A 133 21.93 -11.17 16.21
C PRO A 133 20.77 -10.41 15.54
N PHE A 134 20.89 -9.11 15.26
CA PHE A 134 19.89 -8.39 14.46
C PHE A 134 19.80 -8.90 13.02
N ILE A 135 20.93 -9.20 12.38
CA ILE A 135 20.95 -9.83 11.05
C ILE A 135 20.34 -11.23 11.10
N LEU A 136 20.60 -12.02 12.14
CA LEU A 136 19.97 -13.34 12.33
C LEU A 136 18.44 -13.24 12.49
N LEU A 137 17.95 -12.24 13.23
CA LEU A 137 16.53 -11.92 13.28
C LEU A 137 15.97 -11.52 11.90
N GLY A 138 16.77 -10.78 11.12
CA GLY A 138 16.50 -10.51 9.71
C GLY A 138 16.31 -11.78 8.89
N VAL A 139 17.25 -12.73 8.97
CA VAL A 139 17.19 -14.03 8.27
C VAL A 139 15.94 -14.81 8.70
N PHE A 140 15.64 -14.87 10.00
CA PHE A 140 14.43 -15.49 10.51
C PHE A 140 13.17 -14.84 9.93
N GLY A 141 13.09 -13.51 9.93
CA GLY A 141 11.97 -12.76 9.37
C GLY A 141 11.74 -13.03 7.88
N GLY A 142 12.81 -13.20 7.10
CA GLY A 142 12.72 -13.50 5.67
C GLY A 142 12.27 -14.93 5.38
N LEU A 143 12.78 -15.91 6.14
CA LEU A 143 12.34 -17.30 6.07
C LEU A 143 10.87 -17.45 6.49
N TRP A 144 10.48 -16.79 7.58
CA TRP A 144 9.10 -16.72 8.04
C TRP A 144 8.19 -16.09 6.97
N GLY A 145 8.57 -14.93 6.42
CA GLY A 145 7.80 -14.25 5.38
C GLY A 145 7.57 -15.14 4.15
N THR A 146 8.61 -15.86 3.71
CA THR A 146 8.52 -16.82 2.60
C THR A 146 7.56 -17.97 2.90
N LEU A 147 7.71 -18.60 4.08
CA LEU A 147 6.85 -19.70 4.52
C LEU A 147 5.39 -19.23 4.59
N PHE A 148 5.16 -18.08 5.21
CA PHE A 148 3.85 -17.47 5.35
C PHE A 148 3.19 -17.23 3.99
N ILE A 149 3.88 -16.58 3.05
CA ILE A 149 3.33 -16.29 1.71
C ILE A 149 2.99 -17.58 0.98
N ARG A 150 3.90 -18.57 0.93
CA ARG A 150 3.66 -19.83 0.20
C ARG A 150 2.51 -20.63 0.81
N CYS A 151 2.49 -20.81 2.13
CA CYS A 151 1.43 -21.55 2.81
C CYS A 151 0.08 -20.84 2.70
N ASN A 152 0.06 -19.51 2.88
CA ASN A 152 -1.18 -18.76 2.79
C ASN A 152 -1.77 -18.78 1.37
N ILE A 153 -0.95 -18.58 0.32
CA ILE A 153 -1.44 -18.64 -1.06
C ILE A 153 -1.92 -20.06 -1.43
N ALA A 154 -1.21 -21.10 -1.00
CA ALA A 154 -1.65 -22.47 -1.18
C ALA A 154 -3.01 -22.73 -0.50
N TRP A 155 -3.21 -22.21 0.71
CA TRP A 155 -4.46 -22.31 1.44
C TRP A 155 -5.59 -21.50 0.79
N CYS A 156 -5.34 -20.27 0.38
CA CYS A 156 -6.32 -19.43 -0.32
C CYS A 156 -6.71 -20.03 -1.68
N ARG A 157 -5.78 -20.65 -2.41
CA ARG A 157 -6.06 -21.41 -3.63
C ARG A 157 -6.94 -22.63 -3.34
N ARG A 158 -6.68 -23.33 -2.23
CA ARG A 158 -7.52 -24.43 -1.72
C ARG A 158 -8.93 -23.93 -1.40
N ARG A 159 -9.10 -22.74 -0.81
CA ARG A 159 -10.43 -22.16 -0.51
C ARG A 159 -11.25 -21.89 -1.77
N LYS A 160 -10.62 -21.40 -2.84
CA LYS A 160 -11.30 -21.14 -4.13
C LYS A 160 -11.79 -22.43 -4.80
N THR A 161 -11.03 -23.52 -4.67
CA THR A 161 -11.35 -24.81 -5.33
C THR A 161 -12.25 -25.72 -4.49
N THR A 162 -12.28 -25.57 -3.16
CA THR A 162 -13.04 -26.43 -2.25
C THR A 162 -14.40 -25.86 -1.87
N ARG A 163 -15.25 -26.70 -1.25
CA ARG A 163 -16.57 -26.28 -0.72
C ARG A 163 -16.50 -25.20 0.36
N LEU A 164 -15.33 -24.96 0.97
CA LEU A 164 -15.11 -23.90 1.96
C LEU A 164 -15.45 -22.51 1.40
N GLY A 165 -15.18 -22.27 0.11
CA GLY A 165 -15.51 -21.00 -0.54
C GLY A 165 -17.02 -20.71 -0.68
N LYS A 166 -17.89 -21.73 -0.59
CA LYS A 166 -19.35 -21.57 -0.72
C LYS A 166 -20.01 -21.00 0.54
N TYR A 167 -19.45 -21.26 1.72
CA TYR A 167 -20.01 -20.84 3.01
C TYR A 167 -19.00 -20.02 3.82
N PRO A 168 -18.71 -18.77 3.41
CA PRO A 168 -17.66 -17.96 4.05
C PRO A 168 -17.96 -17.63 5.51
N VAL A 169 -19.25 -17.40 5.86
CA VAL A 169 -19.62 -17.07 7.25
C VAL A 169 -19.40 -18.25 8.19
N LEU A 170 -19.72 -19.47 7.76
CA LEU A 170 -19.51 -20.68 8.57
C LEU A 170 -18.02 -20.93 8.82
N GLU A 171 -17.17 -20.73 7.80
CA GLU A 171 -15.72 -20.83 7.96
C GLU A 171 -15.21 -19.87 9.04
N VAL A 172 -15.68 -18.63 9.03
CA VAL A 172 -15.31 -17.62 10.03
C VAL A 172 -15.67 -18.07 11.44
N ILE A 173 -16.88 -18.56 11.64
CA ILE A 173 -17.36 -19.01 12.95
C ILE A 173 -16.51 -20.20 13.45
N VAL A 174 -16.24 -21.18 12.58
CA VAL A 174 -15.45 -22.37 12.93
C VAL A 174 -14.00 -22.00 13.26
N VAL A 175 -13.34 -21.20 12.42
CA VAL A 175 -11.97 -20.77 12.66
C VAL A 175 -11.89 -19.97 13.96
N THR A 176 -12.84 -19.07 14.20
CA THR A 176 -12.89 -18.28 15.45
C THR A 176 -13.12 -19.15 16.69
N GLY A 177 -13.97 -20.18 16.59
CA GLY A 177 -14.17 -21.13 17.68
C GLY A 177 -12.89 -21.91 17.99
N ILE A 178 -12.21 -22.42 16.95
CA ILE A 178 -10.94 -23.14 17.10
C ILE A 178 -9.86 -22.23 17.67
N THR A 179 -9.74 -20.99 17.17
CA THR A 179 -8.73 -20.03 17.66
C THR A 179 -8.98 -19.70 19.13
N ALA A 180 -10.23 -19.50 19.56
CA ALA A 180 -10.57 -19.21 20.95
C ALA A 180 -10.21 -20.38 21.88
N VAL A 181 -10.56 -21.61 21.50
CA VAL A 181 -10.26 -22.82 22.31
C VAL A 181 -8.76 -23.05 22.42
N LEU A 182 -8.00 -22.86 21.34
CA LEU A 182 -6.55 -23.06 21.35
C LEU A 182 -5.78 -21.91 22.00
N ALA A 183 -6.29 -20.67 21.94
CA ALA A 183 -5.64 -19.50 22.52
C ALA A 183 -5.91 -19.32 24.02
N PHE A 184 -7.01 -19.87 24.54
CA PHE A 184 -7.40 -19.71 25.95
C PHE A 184 -6.39 -20.23 26.99
N PRO A 185 -5.72 -21.39 26.79
CA PRO A 185 -4.80 -21.95 27.79
C PRO A 185 -3.55 -21.11 28.02
N ASN A 186 -3.07 -20.38 27.01
CA ASN A 186 -1.84 -19.61 27.11
C ASN A 186 -2.14 -18.12 27.39
N PRO A 187 -1.63 -17.54 28.49
CA PRO A 187 -1.96 -16.18 28.90
C PRO A 187 -1.53 -15.13 27.86
N TYR A 188 -0.41 -15.34 27.16
CA TYR A 188 0.08 -14.41 26.14
C TYR A 188 -0.75 -14.44 24.86
N THR A 189 -1.30 -15.60 24.48
CA THR A 189 -2.19 -15.70 23.31
C THR A 189 -3.60 -15.21 23.58
N ARG A 190 -4.01 -15.17 24.86
CA ARG A 190 -5.31 -14.68 25.32
C ARG A 190 -5.42 -13.15 25.31
N ARG A 191 -4.31 -12.43 25.51
CA ARG A 191 -4.26 -10.95 25.48
C ARG A 191 -4.48 -10.40 24.07
N SER A 192 -4.90 -9.14 23.98
CA SER A 192 -4.99 -8.47 22.68
C SER A 192 -3.59 -8.37 22.06
N THR A 193 -3.51 -8.46 20.74
CA THR A 193 -2.19 -8.50 20.07
C THR A 193 -1.45 -7.15 20.20
N SER A 194 -2.18 -6.04 20.28
CA SER A 194 -1.62 -4.72 20.55
C SER A 194 -1.02 -4.62 21.96
N GLU A 195 -1.77 -4.98 23.00
CA GLU A 195 -1.24 -4.94 24.38
C GLU A 195 -0.03 -5.84 24.51
N LEU A 196 -0.07 -7.03 23.89
CA LEU A 196 1.07 -7.95 23.85
C LEU A 196 2.30 -7.29 23.21
N ILE A 197 2.17 -6.66 22.04
CA ILE A 197 3.31 -5.96 21.40
C ILE A 197 3.85 -4.86 22.30
N SER A 198 2.97 -4.07 22.94
CA SER A 198 3.39 -3.02 23.88
C SER A 198 4.21 -3.57 25.04
N GLU A 199 3.75 -4.68 25.64
CA GLU A 199 4.45 -5.33 26.75
C GLU A 199 5.78 -5.96 26.31
N LEU A 200 5.89 -6.40 25.05
CA LEU A 200 7.14 -6.95 24.51
C LEU A 200 8.18 -5.88 24.18
N PHE A 201 7.75 -4.66 23.82
CA PHE A 201 8.65 -3.54 23.56
C PHE A 201 9.09 -2.86 24.85
N ASN A 202 8.26 -2.84 25.89
CA ASN A 202 8.62 -2.24 27.17
C ASN A 202 9.76 -3.00 27.87
N ASP A 203 10.59 -2.24 28.57
CA ASP A 203 11.57 -2.77 29.50
C ASP A 203 10.97 -2.95 30.90
N CYS A 204 11.63 -3.78 31.70
CA CYS A 204 11.16 -4.15 33.02
C CYS A 204 11.45 -3.06 34.06
N GLY A 205 10.43 -2.30 34.44
CA GLY A 205 10.52 -1.33 35.53
C GLY A 205 10.51 -1.98 36.93
N ALA A 206 10.97 -1.26 37.95
CA ALA A 206 11.06 -1.74 39.34
C ALA A 206 9.71 -2.10 40.00
N LEU A 207 8.59 -1.60 39.46
CA LEU A 207 7.25 -1.74 40.04
C LEU A 207 6.32 -2.68 39.26
N GLU A 208 6.79 -3.23 38.12
CA GLU A 208 5.94 -3.92 37.16
C GLU A 208 6.00 -5.44 37.36
N SER A 209 4.89 -6.04 37.78
CA SER A 209 4.80 -7.47 38.16
C SER A 209 4.42 -8.37 36.98
N SER A 210 5.08 -8.19 35.83
CA SER A 210 4.89 -9.10 34.69
C SER A 210 5.80 -10.33 34.83
N GLN A 211 5.35 -11.49 34.33
CA GLN A 211 6.17 -12.72 34.32
C GLN A 211 7.45 -12.57 33.47
N LEU A 212 7.47 -11.62 32.52
CA LEU A 212 8.67 -11.26 31.75
C LEU A 212 9.73 -10.54 32.59
N CYS A 213 9.34 -9.98 33.74
CA CYS A 213 10.18 -9.14 34.59
C CYS A 213 10.52 -9.79 35.94
N ASP A 214 10.24 -11.09 36.10
CA ASP A 214 10.57 -11.86 37.29
C ASP A 214 12.05 -12.30 37.30
N TYR A 215 12.95 -11.32 37.42
CA TYR A 215 14.38 -11.54 37.58
C TYR A 215 14.74 -11.75 39.06
N ILE A 216 15.83 -12.49 39.31
CA ILE A 216 16.28 -12.73 40.68
C ILE A 216 16.89 -11.45 41.24
N ASN A 217 16.20 -10.84 42.19
CA ASN A 217 16.64 -9.59 42.81
C ASN A 217 17.43 -9.89 44.09
N ASN A 218 18.68 -9.43 44.17
CA ASN A 218 19.40 -9.39 45.45
C ASN A 218 18.90 -8.18 46.26
N PRO A 219 18.29 -8.37 47.44
CA PRO A 219 17.71 -7.29 48.24
C PRO A 219 18.74 -6.30 48.81
N ASN A 220 20.04 -6.55 48.61
CA ASN A 220 21.14 -5.68 49.07
C ASN A 220 21.57 -4.61 48.04
N MET A 221 20.87 -4.44 46.93
CA MET A 221 21.21 -3.44 45.90
C MET A 221 20.51 -2.09 46.19
N THR A 222 21.23 -1.16 46.82
CA THR A 222 20.77 0.21 47.10
C THR A 222 21.07 1.16 45.93
N ARG A 223 20.54 0.87 44.73
CA ARG A 223 20.66 1.78 43.57
C ARG A 223 19.30 2.36 43.19
N PRO A 224 19.27 3.56 42.57
CA PRO A 224 18.03 4.22 42.19
C PRO A 224 17.19 3.35 41.26
N VAL A 225 15.88 3.59 41.30
CA VAL A 225 14.77 2.79 40.77
C VAL A 225 14.74 2.70 39.23
N ASP A 226 15.56 3.50 38.54
CA ASP A 226 15.47 3.72 37.08
C ASP A 226 16.62 3.06 36.27
N ASP A 227 17.72 2.64 36.91
CA ASP A 227 18.85 1.92 36.26
C ASP A 227 19.04 0.56 36.94
N ILE A 228 18.26 -0.42 36.49
CA ILE A 228 18.28 -1.79 37.00
C ILE A 228 19.35 -2.59 36.25
N PRO A 229 20.51 -2.90 36.87
CA PRO A 229 21.56 -3.68 36.22
C PRO A 229 21.04 -5.07 35.80
N ASP A 230 21.55 -5.58 34.67
CA ASP A 230 21.30 -6.95 34.16
C ASP A 230 21.32 -8.00 35.29
N ARG A 231 20.28 -8.83 35.37
CA ARG A 231 20.05 -9.82 36.44
C ARG A 231 19.93 -11.23 35.86
N PRO A 232 20.24 -12.27 36.64
CA PRO A 232 19.94 -13.63 36.20
C PRO A 232 18.42 -13.83 36.15
N ALA A 233 17.97 -14.51 35.10
CA ALA A 233 16.57 -14.85 34.89
C ALA A 233 16.02 -15.67 36.08
N GLY A 234 14.88 -15.24 36.61
CA GLY A 234 14.16 -16.00 37.62
C GLY A 234 13.28 -17.10 37.02
N PRO A 235 12.68 -17.95 37.86
CA PRO A 235 11.78 -19.02 37.41
C PRO A 235 10.59 -18.49 36.59
N GLY A 236 10.09 -17.28 36.88
CA GLY A 236 9.03 -16.64 36.10
C GLY A 236 9.45 -16.33 34.66
N VAL A 237 10.68 -15.85 34.44
CA VAL A 237 11.21 -15.55 33.09
C VAL A 237 11.34 -16.84 32.26
N TYR A 238 11.81 -17.94 32.85
CA TYR A 238 11.86 -19.23 32.15
C TYR A 238 10.47 -19.78 31.80
N SER A 239 9.50 -19.65 32.72
CA SER A 239 8.10 -19.99 32.44
C SER A 239 7.54 -19.11 31.31
N ALA A 240 7.82 -17.82 31.33
CA ALA A 240 7.40 -16.87 30.31
C ALA A 240 8.00 -17.19 28.93
N LEU A 241 9.30 -17.52 28.86
CA LEU A 241 9.97 -17.92 27.61
C LEU A 241 9.33 -19.16 26.99
N TRP A 242 8.99 -20.15 27.80
CA TRP A 242 8.28 -21.35 27.33
C TRP A 242 6.89 -21.00 26.78
N GLN A 243 6.12 -20.18 27.50
CA GLN A 243 4.79 -19.75 27.06
C GLN A 243 4.85 -18.85 25.81
N LEU A 244 5.86 -17.99 25.67
CA LEU A 244 6.12 -17.19 24.47
C LEU A 244 6.51 -18.07 23.28
N THR A 245 7.30 -19.11 23.49
CA THR A 245 7.65 -20.07 22.43
C THR A 245 6.40 -20.81 21.93
N LEU A 246 5.54 -21.27 22.85
CA LEU A 246 4.25 -21.85 22.48
C LEU A 246 3.35 -20.83 21.75
N ALA A 247 3.33 -19.57 22.21
CA ALA A 247 2.59 -18.49 21.58
C ALA A 247 3.10 -18.19 20.16
N LEU A 248 4.42 -18.23 19.94
CA LEU A 248 5.05 -18.04 18.63
C LEU A 248 4.59 -19.09 17.64
N VAL A 249 4.68 -20.38 18.01
CA VAL A 249 4.23 -21.49 17.17
C VAL A 249 2.73 -21.36 16.86
N PHE A 250 1.92 -21.07 17.87
CA PHE A 250 0.48 -20.87 17.68
C PHE A 250 0.17 -19.69 16.74
N LYS A 251 0.82 -18.54 16.93
CA LYS A 251 0.63 -17.34 16.09
C LYS A 251 1.08 -17.59 14.65
N ILE A 252 2.20 -18.28 14.44
CA ILE A 252 2.67 -18.71 13.12
C ILE A 252 1.58 -19.52 12.39
N VAL A 253 1.03 -20.54 13.05
CA VAL A 253 0.02 -21.41 12.43
C VAL A 253 -1.28 -20.64 12.17
N ILE A 254 -1.77 -19.92 13.17
CA ILE A 254 -3.09 -19.27 13.08
C ILE A 254 -3.13 -18.13 12.07
N THR A 255 -2.04 -17.37 11.95
CA THR A 255 -1.96 -16.24 10.99
C THR A 255 -2.06 -16.72 9.54
N ILE A 256 -1.50 -17.89 9.22
CA ILE A 256 -1.61 -18.50 7.88
C ILE A 256 -3.07 -18.79 7.52
N PHE A 257 -3.86 -19.29 8.49
CA PHE A 257 -5.27 -19.65 8.27
C PHE A 257 -6.22 -18.46 8.34
N THR A 258 -5.94 -17.46 9.16
CA THR A 258 -6.82 -16.29 9.33
C THR A 258 -6.69 -15.30 8.18
N PHE A 259 -5.51 -15.19 7.58
CA PHE A 259 -5.33 -14.32 6.42
C PHE A 259 -6.00 -14.90 5.16
N GLY A 260 -6.73 -14.06 4.43
CA GLY A 260 -7.54 -14.48 3.27
C GLY A 260 -8.95 -14.98 3.60
N MET A 261 -9.43 -14.77 4.82
CA MET A 261 -10.85 -14.93 5.18
C MET A 261 -11.66 -13.73 4.65
N LYS A 262 -12.98 -13.90 4.39
CA LYS A 262 -13.84 -12.81 3.90
C LYS A 262 -14.28 -11.86 5.03
N ILE A 263 -13.30 -11.21 5.68
CA ILE A 263 -13.50 -10.23 6.76
C ILE A 263 -12.56 -9.04 6.48
N PRO A 264 -12.97 -7.79 6.74
CA PRO A 264 -12.04 -6.66 6.77
C PRO A 264 -11.01 -6.87 7.89
N SER A 265 -9.76 -7.17 7.52
CA SER A 265 -8.67 -7.43 8.47
C SER A 265 -7.33 -6.94 7.92
N GLY A 266 -6.42 -6.59 8.83
CA GLY A 266 -5.07 -6.12 8.51
C GLY A 266 -4.01 -7.19 8.82
N LEU A 267 -2.98 -7.26 7.97
CA LEU A 267 -1.86 -8.20 8.12
C LEU A 267 -0.68 -7.65 8.95
N PHE A 268 -0.62 -6.33 9.10
CA PHE A 268 0.50 -5.64 9.75
C PHE A 268 0.68 -6.09 11.21
N ILE A 269 -0.36 -5.95 12.04
CA ILE A 269 -0.28 -6.23 13.49
C ILE A 269 0.08 -7.69 13.78
N PRO A 270 -0.56 -8.70 13.17
CA PRO A 270 -0.20 -10.10 13.44
C PRO A 270 1.24 -10.45 13.01
N SER A 271 1.72 -9.88 11.90
CA SER A 271 3.09 -10.10 11.42
C SER A 271 4.13 -9.45 12.34
N MET A 272 3.83 -8.24 12.83
CA MET A 272 4.66 -7.58 13.84
C MET A 272 4.71 -8.38 15.14
N ALA A 273 3.60 -8.96 15.59
CA ALA A 273 3.55 -9.75 16.82
C ALA A 273 4.42 -11.01 16.76
N VAL A 274 4.39 -11.76 15.65
CA VAL A 274 5.27 -12.94 15.45
C VAL A 274 6.74 -12.52 15.55
N GLY A 275 7.10 -11.41 14.91
CA GLY A 275 8.45 -10.86 14.97
C GLY A 275 8.84 -10.33 16.34
N ALA A 276 7.93 -9.66 17.05
CA ALA A 276 8.15 -9.16 18.39
C ALA A 276 8.43 -10.30 19.38
N ILE A 277 7.63 -11.38 19.32
CA ILE A 277 7.81 -12.55 20.18
C ILE A 277 9.16 -13.21 19.91
N ALA A 278 9.51 -13.46 18.65
CA ALA A 278 10.80 -14.02 18.29
C ALA A 278 11.97 -13.12 18.71
N GLY A 279 11.83 -11.81 18.48
CA GLY A 279 12.80 -10.80 18.89
C GLY A 279 13.00 -10.78 20.40
N ARG A 280 11.92 -10.77 21.20
CA ARG A 280 12.01 -10.76 22.66
C ARG A 280 12.67 -12.03 23.21
N ILE A 281 12.36 -13.20 22.65
CA ILE A 281 13.01 -14.47 23.03
C ILE A 281 14.51 -14.39 22.76
N VAL A 282 14.92 -13.90 21.59
CA VAL A 282 16.35 -13.72 21.26
C VAL A 282 17.01 -12.67 22.14
N GLY A 283 16.32 -11.56 22.43
CA GLY A 283 16.83 -10.50 23.31
C GLY A 283 17.15 -11.01 24.71
N ILE A 284 16.20 -11.72 25.35
CA ILE A 284 16.43 -12.35 26.66
C ILE A 284 17.54 -13.41 26.57
N ALA A 285 17.60 -14.19 25.50
CA ALA A 285 18.67 -15.18 25.34
C ALA A 285 20.07 -14.54 25.22
N VAL A 286 20.19 -13.42 24.49
CA VAL A 286 21.46 -12.68 24.35
C VAL A 286 21.82 -11.99 25.67
N GLU A 287 20.85 -11.39 26.36
CA GLU A 287 21.02 -10.79 27.69
C GLU A 287 21.56 -11.82 28.71
N GLN A 288 20.92 -13.00 28.81
CA GLN A 288 21.34 -14.05 29.74
C GLN A 288 22.68 -14.67 29.35
N MET A 289 22.95 -14.82 28.05
CA MET A 289 24.24 -15.29 27.56
C MET A 289 25.35 -14.29 27.87
N ALA A 290 25.09 -12.99 27.68
CA ALA A 290 26.00 -11.92 28.05
C ALA A 290 26.27 -11.98 29.55
N TYR A 291 25.23 -12.06 30.40
CA TYR A 291 25.34 -12.16 31.86
C TYR A 291 26.26 -13.30 32.35
N HIS A 292 26.04 -14.52 31.86
CA HIS A 292 26.82 -15.68 32.31
C HIS A 292 28.24 -15.75 31.75
N HIS A 293 28.50 -15.17 30.57
CA HIS A 293 29.79 -15.26 29.87
C HIS A 293 30.40 -13.88 29.61
N HIS A 294 30.44 -13.02 30.64
CA HIS A 294 31.09 -11.70 30.58
C HIS A 294 32.55 -11.74 30.09
N ASP A 295 33.25 -12.85 30.35
CA ASP A 295 34.69 -13.00 30.05
C ASP A 295 34.99 -13.35 28.59
N TRP A 296 33.97 -13.72 27.81
CA TRP A 296 34.16 -14.06 26.40
C TRP A 296 34.63 -12.84 25.61
N ILE A 297 35.56 -13.07 24.67
CA ILE A 297 36.18 -12.04 23.82
C ILE A 297 35.14 -11.15 23.14
N ILE A 298 33.98 -11.73 22.81
CA ILE A 298 32.86 -11.01 22.21
C ILE A 298 32.31 -9.98 23.20
N PHE A 299 31.96 -10.34 24.43
CA PHE A 299 31.25 -9.45 25.39
C PHE A 299 32.17 -8.57 26.23
N LYS A 300 33.43 -8.97 26.42
CA LYS A 300 34.42 -8.29 27.27
C LYS A 300 34.66 -6.81 26.91
N ASN A 301 34.48 -6.44 25.65
CA ASN A 301 34.83 -5.11 25.14
C ASN A 301 33.72 -4.06 25.28
N TRP A 302 32.46 -4.47 25.41
CA TRP A 302 31.29 -3.56 25.40
C TRP A 302 30.32 -3.78 26.55
N CYS A 303 30.38 -4.93 27.23
CA CYS A 303 29.59 -5.15 28.44
C CYS A 303 30.46 -5.10 29.70
N ARG A 304 30.17 -4.16 30.60
CA ARG A 304 30.83 -4.05 31.91
C ARG A 304 29.94 -4.69 32.99
N PRO A 305 30.52 -5.41 33.97
CA PRO A 305 29.74 -5.98 35.06
C PRO A 305 28.97 -4.90 35.82
N GLY A 306 27.64 -4.99 35.87
CA GLY A 306 26.77 -4.07 36.62
C GLY A 306 26.32 -2.80 35.88
N ALA A 307 26.36 -2.80 34.55
CA ALA A 307 25.72 -1.83 33.67
C ALA A 307 24.79 -2.55 32.67
N ASP A 308 23.78 -1.86 32.15
CA ASP A 308 22.80 -2.42 31.22
C ASP A 308 23.42 -2.52 29.83
N CYS A 309 23.73 -3.75 29.41
CA CYS A 309 24.45 -4.00 28.18
C CYS A 309 23.54 -4.31 26.99
N VAL A 310 22.42 -5.00 27.26
CA VAL A 310 21.54 -5.54 26.23
C VAL A 310 20.10 -5.26 26.63
N THR A 311 19.35 -4.64 25.73
CA THR A 311 17.96 -4.27 25.98
C THR A 311 17.01 -5.18 25.21
N PRO A 312 16.29 -6.12 25.87
CA PRO A 312 15.44 -7.09 25.18
C PRO A 312 14.28 -6.47 24.39
N GLY A 313 13.78 -5.28 24.81
CA GLY A 313 12.76 -4.53 24.08
C GLY A 313 13.22 -4.13 22.67
N LEU A 314 14.49 -3.71 22.52
CA LEU A 314 15.07 -3.37 21.22
C LEU A 314 15.06 -4.57 20.25
N TYR A 315 15.39 -5.76 20.74
CA TYR A 315 15.36 -6.98 19.92
C TYR A 315 13.93 -7.33 19.49
N ALA A 316 12.94 -7.11 20.35
CA ALA A 316 11.53 -7.29 20.00
C ALA A 316 11.12 -6.36 18.84
N MET A 317 11.52 -5.08 18.89
CA MET A 317 11.24 -4.13 17.81
C MET A 317 11.93 -4.49 16.50
N VAL A 318 13.22 -4.87 16.56
CA VAL A 318 13.99 -5.31 15.40
C VAL A 318 13.38 -6.57 14.79
N GLY A 319 12.96 -7.54 15.61
CA GLY A 319 12.26 -8.74 15.17
C GLY A 319 10.91 -8.43 14.51
N ALA A 320 10.14 -7.49 15.06
CA ALA A 320 8.86 -7.04 14.50
C ALA A 320 9.05 -6.41 13.11
N ALA A 321 10.05 -5.53 12.96
CA ALA A 321 10.42 -4.93 11.68
C ALA A 321 10.92 -5.97 10.67
N ALA A 322 11.76 -6.91 11.11
CA ALA A 322 12.28 -7.99 10.26
C ALA A 322 11.14 -8.87 9.70
N CYS A 323 10.21 -9.33 10.54
CA CYS A 323 9.10 -10.17 10.09
C CYS A 323 8.12 -9.41 9.20
N LEU A 324 7.78 -8.16 9.55
CA LEU A 324 6.88 -7.35 8.73
C LEU A 324 7.52 -7.01 7.37
N GLY A 325 8.82 -6.72 7.34
CA GLY A 325 9.60 -6.49 6.13
C GLY A 325 9.68 -7.72 5.23
N GLY A 326 9.81 -8.92 5.82
CA GLY A 326 9.83 -10.19 5.08
C GLY A 326 8.48 -10.54 4.44
N VAL A 327 7.37 -10.23 5.12
CA VAL A 327 6.01 -10.49 4.63
C VAL A 327 5.56 -9.46 3.58
N THR A 328 5.81 -8.18 3.82
CA THR A 328 5.33 -7.07 2.97
C THR A 328 6.31 -6.67 1.87
N ARG A 329 7.60 -7.00 2.01
CA ARG A 329 8.71 -6.53 1.16
C ARG A 329 8.91 -5.01 1.14
N MET A 330 8.28 -4.29 2.07
CA MET A 330 8.49 -2.87 2.30
C MET A 330 9.67 -2.68 3.26
N THR A 331 10.69 -1.91 2.84
CA THR A 331 11.89 -1.66 3.66
C THR A 331 11.92 -0.24 4.22
N VAL A 332 12.05 0.77 3.36
CA VAL A 332 12.27 2.17 3.79
C VAL A 332 11.06 2.72 4.56
N SER A 333 9.86 2.63 3.99
CA SER A 333 8.64 3.13 4.65
C SER A 333 8.37 2.43 5.97
N LEU A 334 8.70 1.13 6.05
CA LEU A 334 8.53 0.35 7.28
C LEU A 334 9.47 0.84 8.39
N VAL A 335 10.73 1.08 8.07
CA VAL A 335 11.72 1.60 9.05
C VAL A 335 11.31 2.99 9.52
N VAL A 336 10.82 3.86 8.63
CA VAL A 336 10.30 5.19 9.03
C VAL A 336 9.11 5.07 9.96
N ILE A 337 8.15 4.18 9.68
CA ILE A 337 7.01 3.93 10.57
C ILE A 337 7.51 3.47 11.94
N MET A 338 8.39 2.46 11.99
CA MET A 338 8.93 1.94 13.27
C MET A 338 9.73 2.99 14.04
N PHE A 339 10.50 3.83 13.34
CA PHE A 339 11.17 4.98 13.92
C PHE A 339 10.19 5.99 14.53
N GLU A 340 9.14 6.37 13.81
CA GLU A 340 8.12 7.29 14.35
C GLU A 340 7.40 6.72 15.57
N LEU A 341 7.25 5.38 15.63
CA LEU A 341 6.62 4.73 16.78
C LEU A 341 7.51 4.76 18.03
N THR A 342 8.84 4.76 17.87
CA THR A 342 9.82 4.61 18.96
C THR A 342 10.47 5.92 19.38
N GLY A 343 10.56 6.90 18.48
CA GLY A 343 11.08 8.24 18.79
C GLY A 343 12.61 8.36 18.89
N GLY A 344 13.37 7.27 18.74
CA GLY A 344 14.84 7.27 18.81
C GLY A 344 15.51 7.15 17.44
N LEU A 345 16.29 8.16 17.03
CA LEU A 345 17.04 8.15 15.75
C LEU A 345 18.17 7.11 15.72
N GLU A 346 18.69 6.75 16.88
CA GLU A 346 19.85 5.86 17.02
C GLU A 346 19.54 4.43 16.55
N TYR A 347 18.28 4.00 16.61
CA TYR A 347 17.85 2.62 16.30
C TYR A 347 17.54 2.39 14.81
N ILE A 348 17.66 3.41 13.96
CA ILE A 348 17.36 3.30 12.51
C ILE A 348 18.29 2.30 11.82
N VAL A 349 19.58 2.32 12.15
CA VAL A 349 20.59 1.46 11.53
C VAL A 349 20.31 -0.04 11.74
N PRO A 350 20.12 -0.54 12.98
CA PRO A 350 19.83 -1.96 13.21
C PRO A 350 18.48 -2.37 12.62
N LEU A 351 17.46 -1.52 12.69
CA LEU A 351 16.15 -1.76 12.07
C LEU A 351 16.26 -1.94 10.56
N MET A 352 17.00 -1.04 9.89
CA MET A 352 17.21 -1.11 8.44
C MET A 352 18.02 -2.34 8.05
N ALA A 353 19.09 -2.66 8.78
CA ALA A 353 19.91 -3.84 8.52
C ALA A 353 19.08 -5.13 8.59
N ALA A 354 18.26 -5.30 9.64
CA ALA A 354 17.40 -6.47 9.80
C ALA A 354 16.29 -6.53 8.75
N ALA A 355 15.61 -5.42 8.46
CA ALA A 355 14.53 -5.36 7.47
C ALA A 355 15.02 -5.62 6.03
N VAL A 356 16.18 -5.05 5.66
CA VAL A 356 16.80 -5.28 4.34
C VAL A 356 17.29 -6.72 4.22
N THR A 357 17.94 -7.27 5.26
CA THR A 357 18.35 -8.68 5.28
C THR A 357 17.14 -9.60 5.13
N SER A 358 16.06 -9.33 5.87
CA SER A 358 14.81 -10.09 5.77
C SER A 358 14.24 -10.06 4.35
N LYS A 359 14.21 -8.88 3.71
CA LYS A 359 13.81 -8.76 2.31
C LYS A 359 14.71 -9.60 1.39
N TRP A 360 16.03 -9.49 1.50
CA TRP A 360 16.96 -10.23 0.63
C TRP A 360 16.80 -11.74 0.75
N VAL A 361 16.70 -12.24 1.98
CA VAL A 361 16.47 -13.66 2.24
C VAL A 361 15.14 -14.10 1.63
N ALA A 362 14.09 -13.30 1.81
CA ALA A 362 12.80 -13.62 1.26
C ALA A 362 12.79 -13.53 -0.29
N ASP A 363 13.51 -12.58 -0.90
CA ASP A 363 13.61 -12.37 -2.36
C ASP A 363 14.32 -13.57 -3.01
N ALA A 364 15.27 -14.20 -2.30
CA ALA A 364 15.96 -15.40 -2.76
C ALA A 364 15.02 -16.61 -2.92
N PHE A 365 13.95 -16.71 -2.14
CA PHE A 365 12.95 -17.79 -2.25
C PHE A 365 11.73 -17.41 -3.10
N GLY A 366 11.51 -16.13 -3.36
CA GLY A 366 10.42 -15.62 -4.17
C GLY A 366 10.42 -14.09 -4.18
N LYS A 367 10.31 -13.51 -5.38
CA LYS A 367 10.36 -12.05 -5.59
C LYS A 367 9.11 -11.31 -5.10
N GLU A 368 8.00 -12.03 -4.96
CA GLU A 368 6.70 -11.42 -4.68
C GLU A 368 6.44 -11.26 -3.18
N GLY A 369 5.89 -10.09 -2.82
CA GLY A 369 5.31 -9.87 -1.50
C GLY A 369 3.92 -10.48 -1.37
N ILE A 370 3.38 -10.49 -0.15
CA ILE A 370 2.04 -11.00 0.11
C ILE A 370 0.94 -10.29 -0.68
N TYR A 371 1.08 -8.97 -0.89
CA TYR A 371 0.11 -8.15 -1.62
C TYR A 371 0.10 -8.48 -3.11
N GLU A 372 1.27 -8.57 -3.73
CA GLU A 372 1.44 -8.97 -5.13
C GLU A 372 0.91 -10.38 -5.35
N ALA A 373 1.24 -11.33 -4.47
CA ALA A 373 0.76 -12.70 -4.55
C ALA A 373 -0.78 -12.80 -4.48
N HIS A 374 -1.45 -11.94 -3.69
CA HIS A 374 -2.92 -11.89 -3.64
C HIS A 374 -3.53 -11.24 -4.88
N ILE A 375 -2.89 -10.22 -5.45
CA ILE A 375 -3.29 -9.60 -6.71
C ILE A 375 -3.29 -10.66 -7.82
N GLN A 376 -2.22 -11.44 -7.92
CA GLN A 376 -2.12 -12.52 -8.88
C GLN A 376 -3.12 -13.65 -8.61
N LEU A 377 -3.30 -14.07 -7.34
CA LEU A 377 -4.27 -15.11 -6.99
C LEU A 377 -5.71 -14.71 -7.35
N ASN A 378 -6.03 -13.41 -7.31
CA ASN A 378 -7.33 -12.88 -7.70
C ASN A 378 -7.46 -12.61 -9.20
N GLY A 379 -6.39 -12.75 -9.97
CA GLY A 379 -6.38 -12.47 -11.41
C GLY A 379 -6.63 -10.99 -11.71
N TYR A 380 -6.20 -10.09 -10.81
CA TYR A 380 -6.37 -8.66 -11.04
C TYR A 380 -5.37 -8.15 -12.07
N PRO A 381 -5.81 -7.28 -13.01
CA PRO A 381 -4.94 -6.72 -14.05
C PRO A 381 -3.93 -5.71 -13.48
N TYR A 382 -2.77 -6.19 -13.02
CA TYR A 382 -1.65 -5.38 -12.51
C TYR A 382 -0.45 -5.45 -13.46
N LEU A 383 0.21 -4.32 -13.66
CA LEU A 383 1.39 -4.19 -14.52
C LEU A 383 2.57 -3.81 -13.64
N ASP A 384 3.54 -4.71 -13.52
CA ASP A 384 4.76 -4.48 -12.74
C ASP A 384 5.66 -3.44 -13.43
N GLN A 385 6.48 -2.77 -12.64
CA GLN A 385 7.41 -1.73 -13.11
C GLN A 385 8.74 -2.29 -13.62
N ASP A 386 8.99 -3.59 -13.48
CA ASP A 386 10.27 -4.19 -13.87
C ASP A 386 10.54 -4.05 -15.37
N GLU A 387 11.81 -3.78 -15.71
CA GLU A 387 12.27 -3.71 -17.10
C GLU A 387 11.97 -5.03 -17.83
N PHE A 388 11.01 -4.98 -18.75
CA PHE A 388 10.63 -6.10 -19.59
C PHE A 388 11.88 -6.64 -20.31
N THR A 389 12.28 -7.85 -19.93
CA THR A 389 13.44 -8.55 -20.52
C THR A 389 13.15 -9.03 -21.95
N HIS A 390 11.90 -8.94 -22.39
CA HIS A 390 11.44 -9.41 -23.69
C HIS A 390 11.29 -8.26 -24.70
N ARG A 391 11.85 -8.47 -25.89
CA ARG A 391 11.76 -7.56 -27.05
C ARG A 391 10.41 -7.71 -27.78
N THR A 392 9.28 -7.56 -27.07
CA THR A 392 7.97 -7.59 -27.71
C THR A 392 7.71 -6.27 -28.43
N LEU A 393 7.32 -6.33 -29.70
CA LEU A 393 6.98 -5.14 -30.47
C LEU A 393 5.52 -4.74 -30.20
N ALA A 394 5.22 -3.44 -30.28
CA ALA A 394 3.85 -2.95 -30.13
C ALA A 394 2.88 -3.58 -31.16
N THR A 395 3.41 -4.02 -32.31
CA THR A 395 2.66 -4.72 -33.36
C THR A 395 2.11 -6.08 -32.92
N ASP A 396 2.73 -6.72 -31.94
CA ASP A 396 2.34 -8.06 -31.47
C ASP A 396 1.18 -8.01 -30.46
N VAL A 397 1.00 -6.82 -29.86
CA VAL A 397 0.00 -6.53 -28.83
C VAL A 397 -1.21 -5.77 -29.40
N MET A 398 -1.01 -4.93 -30.41
CA MET A 398 -2.06 -4.08 -30.97
C MET A 398 -3.21 -4.86 -31.61
N ARG A 399 -4.41 -4.28 -31.55
CA ARG A 399 -5.60 -4.72 -32.28
C ARG A 399 -5.97 -3.72 -33.39
N PRO A 400 -6.53 -4.17 -34.53
CA PRO A 400 -6.92 -5.55 -34.84
C PRO A 400 -5.73 -6.41 -35.29
N ARG A 401 -5.75 -7.71 -34.97
CA ARG A 401 -4.84 -8.69 -35.58
C ARG A 401 -5.25 -8.96 -37.03
N ARG A 402 -4.35 -9.55 -37.84
CA ARG A 402 -4.63 -9.90 -39.26
C ARG A 402 -5.91 -10.73 -39.47
N ASN A 403 -6.40 -11.42 -38.44
CA ASN A 403 -7.59 -12.28 -38.48
C ASN A 403 -8.78 -11.72 -37.67
N GLU A 404 -8.68 -10.51 -37.10
CA GLU A 404 -9.76 -9.85 -36.37
C GLU A 404 -10.48 -8.82 -37.27
N PRO A 405 -11.76 -8.51 -37.00
CA PRO A 405 -12.48 -7.50 -37.78
C PRO A 405 -11.78 -6.13 -37.69
N PRO A 406 -11.94 -5.27 -38.72
CA PRO A 406 -11.34 -3.95 -38.74
C PRO A 406 -11.82 -3.09 -37.57
N LEU A 407 -10.98 -2.14 -37.16
CA LEU A 407 -11.24 -1.28 -36.02
C LEU A 407 -12.48 -0.39 -36.27
N ALA A 408 -13.37 -0.31 -35.28
CA ALA A 408 -14.46 0.66 -35.27
C ALA A 408 -13.91 2.08 -35.18
N VAL A 409 -14.06 2.88 -36.24
CA VAL A 409 -13.54 4.25 -36.36
C VAL A 409 -14.65 5.23 -36.71
N LEU A 410 -14.53 6.46 -36.21
CA LEU A 410 -15.38 7.58 -36.60
C LEU A 410 -14.68 8.44 -37.64
N THR A 411 -15.39 8.84 -38.70
CA THR A 411 -14.83 9.71 -39.75
C THR A 411 -15.28 11.15 -39.56
N GLN A 412 -14.44 12.13 -39.84
CA GLN A 412 -14.83 13.54 -39.72
C GLN A 412 -15.98 13.92 -40.67
N ASP A 413 -15.91 13.45 -41.92
CA ASP A 413 -16.73 14.01 -43.01
C ASP A 413 -17.94 13.13 -43.39
N SER A 414 -17.94 11.84 -43.00
CA SER A 414 -18.95 10.87 -43.48
C SER A 414 -19.84 10.22 -42.42
N THR A 415 -19.63 10.46 -41.12
CA THR A 415 -20.50 9.86 -40.08
C THR A 415 -21.70 10.74 -39.78
N THR A 416 -22.91 10.20 -39.95
CA THR A 416 -24.14 10.81 -39.45
C THR A 416 -24.37 10.51 -37.97
N VAL A 417 -25.29 11.23 -37.32
CA VAL A 417 -25.64 10.97 -35.91
C VAL A 417 -26.24 9.58 -35.73
N GLU A 418 -27.00 9.10 -36.72
CA GLU A 418 -27.58 7.76 -36.74
C GLU A 418 -26.50 6.66 -36.81
N ASP A 419 -25.46 6.87 -37.62
CA ASP A 419 -24.30 5.96 -37.69
C ASP A 419 -23.55 5.89 -36.36
N VAL A 420 -23.48 7.00 -35.61
CA VAL A 420 -22.85 7.02 -34.29
C VAL A 420 -23.72 6.29 -33.26
N GLU A 421 -25.05 6.46 -33.31
CA GLU A 421 -25.96 5.74 -32.42
C GLU A 421 -25.97 4.24 -32.67
N THR A 422 -25.96 3.81 -33.93
CA THR A 422 -25.85 2.39 -34.30
C THR A 422 -24.50 1.83 -33.86
N LEU A 423 -23.40 2.54 -34.09
CA LEU A 423 -22.08 2.12 -33.62
C LEU A 423 -22.01 1.96 -32.09
N ILE A 424 -22.64 2.87 -31.34
CA ILE A 424 -22.73 2.79 -29.89
C ILE A 424 -23.61 1.61 -29.45
N LYS A 425 -24.69 1.30 -30.16
CA LYS A 425 -25.56 0.16 -29.84
C LYS A 425 -24.91 -1.18 -30.16
N ASP A 426 -24.16 -1.26 -31.26
CA ASP A 426 -23.58 -2.52 -31.76
C ASP A 426 -22.25 -2.89 -31.09
N THR A 427 -21.56 -1.91 -30.49
CA THR A 427 -20.24 -2.14 -29.88
C THR A 427 -20.24 -1.85 -28.39
N ASP A 428 -19.41 -2.57 -27.63
CA ASP A 428 -19.20 -2.36 -26.18
C ASP A 428 -17.95 -1.53 -25.86
N TYR A 429 -17.36 -0.87 -26.85
CA TYR A 429 -16.12 -0.13 -26.66
C TYR A 429 -16.35 1.19 -25.92
N ASN A 430 -15.40 1.55 -25.04
CA ASN A 430 -15.47 2.78 -24.22
C ASN A 430 -14.93 4.03 -24.94
N GLY A 431 -14.34 3.87 -26.12
CA GLY A 431 -13.88 5.00 -26.92
C GLY A 431 -13.47 4.60 -28.33
N PHE A 432 -13.51 5.59 -29.22
CA PHE A 432 -13.37 5.43 -30.65
C PHE A 432 -12.34 6.44 -31.19
N PRO A 433 -11.39 6.00 -32.04
CA PRO A 433 -10.51 6.90 -32.76
C PRO A 433 -11.27 7.63 -33.86
N VAL A 434 -10.86 8.87 -34.10
CA VAL A 434 -11.40 9.74 -35.15
C VAL A 434 -10.37 9.86 -36.26
N VAL A 435 -10.77 9.51 -37.49
CA VAL A 435 -9.94 9.58 -38.69
C VAL A 435 -10.54 10.56 -39.71
N VAL A 436 -9.71 11.06 -40.63
CA VAL A 436 -10.18 11.96 -41.71
C VAL A 436 -11.18 11.23 -42.62
N SER A 437 -10.78 10.09 -43.18
CA SER A 437 -11.59 9.26 -44.06
C SER A 437 -11.18 7.80 -43.93
N ARG A 438 -12.06 6.85 -44.32
CA ARG A 438 -11.79 5.40 -44.31
C ARG A 438 -10.66 4.99 -45.24
N GLU A 439 -10.41 5.76 -46.31
CA GLU A 439 -9.36 5.43 -47.28
C GLU A 439 -7.97 5.90 -46.82
N SER A 440 -7.90 7.07 -46.19
CA SER A 440 -6.64 7.66 -45.74
C SER A 440 -6.21 7.16 -44.36
N GLU A 441 -7.17 6.71 -43.53
CA GLU A 441 -6.97 6.24 -42.15
C GLU A 441 -6.08 7.17 -41.30
N ARG A 442 -6.07 8.46 -41.63
CA ARG A 442 -5.22 9.45 -40.95
C ARG A 442 -5.86 9.83 -39.63
N LEU A 443 -5.16 9.58 -38.52
CA LEU A 443 -5.69 9.86 -37.18
C LEU A 443 -5.74 11.37 -36.91
N ILE A 444 -6.92 11.84 -36.50
CA ILE A 444 -7.15 13.20 -36.03
C ILE A 444 -7.17 13.23 -34.51
N GLY A 445 -7.90 12.32 -33.87
CA GLY A 445 -8.12 12.35 -32.41
C GLY A 445 -8.77 11.09 -31.86
N PHE A 446 -9.19 11.15 -30.60
CA PHE A 446 -9.84 10.05 -29.89
C PHE A 446 -11.00 10.59 -29.07
N VAL A 447 -12.14 9.90 -29.08
CA VAL A 447 -13.37 10.31 -28.41
C VAL A 447 -13.88 9.18 -27.52
N GLN A 448 -14.31 9.52 -26.30
CA GLN A 448 -14.89 8.53 -25.38
C GLN A 448 -16.39 8.35 -25.62
N ARG A 449 -16.89 7.13 -25.42
CA ARG A 449 -18.31 6.80 -25.56
C ARG A 449 -19.20 7.66 -24.66
N ARG A 450 -18.79 7.92 -23.43
CA ARG A 450 -19.54 8.78 -22.49
C ARG A 450 -19.75 10.19 -23.05
N ASP A 451 -18.73 10.74 -23.71
CA ASP A 451 -18.77 12.10 -24.23
C ASP A 451 -19.66 12.15 -25.48
N LEU A 452 -19.68 11.08 -26.29
CA LEU A 452 -20.63 10.91 -27.41
C LEU A 452 -22.07 10.84 -26.90
N ILE A 453 -22.37 9.99 -25.92
CA ILE A 453 -23.72 9.84 -25.36
C ILE A 453 -24.22 11.18 -24.79
N LEU A 454 -23.38 11.87 -24.02
CA LEU A 454 -23.71 13.19 -23.45
C LEU A 454 -23.96 14.26 -24.52
N ASN A 455 -23.26 14.19 -25.65
CA ASN A 455 -23.46 15.15 -26.74
C ASN A 455 -24.69 14.80 -27.57
N ILE A 456 -24.94 13.52 -27.85
CA ILE A 456 -26.15 13.05 -28.54
C ILE A 456 -27.39 13.43 -27.74
N SER A 457 -27.39 13.23 -26.41
CA SER A 457 -28.52 13.60 -25.56
C SER A 457 -28.79 15.12 -25.56
N LYS A 458 -27.73 15.95 -25.59
CA LYS A 458 -27.87 17.41 -25.74
C LYS A 458 -28.41 17.80 -27.12
N THR A 459 -28.06 17.04 -28.16
CA THR A 459 -28.49 17.29 -29.53
C THR A 459 -29.97 16.98 -29.69
N HIS A 460 -30.44 15.87 -29.11
CA HIS A 460 -31.88 15.54 -29.03
C HIS A 460 -32.68 16.60 -28.24
N ALA A 461 -32.10 17.15 -27.17
CA ALA A 461 -32.72 18.24 -26.41
C ALA A 461 -32.76 19.60 -27.16
N HIS A 462 -31.98 19.77 -28.24
CA HIS A 462 -31.98 20.95 -29.10
C HIS A 462 -32.66 20.72 -30.47
N SER A 463 -33.08 19.50 -30.78
CA SER A 463 -33.72 19.13 -32.06
C SER A 463 -35.19 19.57 -32.20
N ALA A 464 -35.61 20.63 -31.51
CA ALA A 464 -36.82 21.36 -31.86
C ALA A 464 -36.58 22.42 -32.95
N THR A 465 -35.33 22.80 -33.24
CA THR A 465 -35.02 23.77 -34.30
C THR A 465 -33.59 23.61 -34.81
N LEU A 466 -33.48 23.43 -36.13
CA LEU A 466 -32.29 23.54 -37.00
C LEU A 466 -31.45 22.26 -37.23
N ALA A 467 -31.38 21.88 -38.52
CA ALA A 467 -30.42 20.96 -39.08
C ALA A 467 -28.99 21.50 -38.83
N TYR A 468 -28.15 20.71 -38.16
CA TYR A 468 -26.79 21.11 -37.81
C TYR A 468 -25.73 20.43 -38.65
N ASP A 469 -24.84 21.27 -39.18
CA ASP A 469 -23.63 20.97 -39.93
C ASP A 469 -22.63 20.17 -39.06
N PRO A 470 -22.07 19.04 -39.52
CA PRO A 470 -21.12 18.21 -38.76
C PRO A 470 -19.96 19.01 -38.15
N ALA A 471 -19.54 20.10 -38.81
CA ALA A 471 -18.48 21.00 -38.36
C ALA A 471 -18.71 21.59 -36.94
N HIS A 472 -19.96 21.74 -36.48
CA HIS A 472 -20.25 22.31 -35.17
C HIS A 472 -20.11 21.30 -34.01
N LEU A 473 -20.27 20.00 -34.29
CA LEU A 473 -19.91 18.94 -33.34
C LEU A 473 -18.39 18.98 -33.12
N TRP A 474 -17.62 19.07 -34.21
CA TRP A 474 -16.15 19.05 -34.23
C TRP A 474 -15.51 20.32 -33.63
N GLY A 475 -16.16 21.49 -33.71
CA GLY A 475 -15.65 22.76 -33.19
C GLY A 475 -15.51 22.86 -31.66
N LYS A 476 -16.13 21.95 -30.89
CA LYS A 476 -15.96 21.83 -29.42
C LYS A 476 -14.99 20.72 -29.00
N PHE A 477 -14.50 19.91 -29.94
CA PHE A 477 -13.45 18.94 -29.63
C PHE A 477 -12.10 19.66 -29.61
N GLN A 478 -11.69 20.09 -28.41
CA GLN A 478 -10.28 20.36 -28.14
C GLN A 478 -9.54 19.01 -28.20
N ILE A 479 -9.14 18.63 -29.40
CA ILE A 479 -8.43 17.38 -29.71
C ILE A 479 -7.06 17.45 -28.99
N PHE A 480 -6.97 16.79 -27.83
CA PHE A 480 -5.69 16.53 -27.16
C PHE A 480 -4.96 15.43 -27.94
N VAL A 481 -4.11 15.82 -28.89
CA VAL A 481 -3.06 14.94 -29.42
C VAL A 481 -1.76 15.40 -28.78
N GLU A 482 -1.46 14.88 -27.59
CA GLU A 482 -0.12 14.96 -27.05
C GLU A 482 0.56 13.59 -27.21
N PHE A 483 1.49 13.55 -28.16
CA PHE A 483 2.39 12.43 -28.41
C PHE A 483 3.42 12.38 -27.27
N LYS A 484 3.14 11.58 -26.25
CA LYS A 484 4.16 11.06 -25.33
C LYS A 484 3.79 9.63 -25.01
N ILE A 485 4.76 8.73 -25.12
CA ILE A 485 4.69 7.38 -24.59
C ILE A 485 4.43 7.53 -23.08
N PHE A 486 3.16 7.53 -22.68
CA PHE A 486 2.71 7.75 -21.32
C PHE A 486 2.44 6.38 -20.68
N VAL A 487 3.46 5.53 -20.60
CA VAL A 487 3.42 4.31 -19.74
C VAL A 487 3.21 4.68 -18.24
N SER A 488 3.11 5.98 -17.94
CA SER A 488 3.18 6.59 -16.62
C SER A 488 1.84 7.05 -16.00
N ASN A 489 0.68 6.80 -16.61
CA ASN A 489 -0.60 7.13 -15.96
C ASN A 489 -1.66 6.11 -16.39
N GLN A 490 -2.39 5.50 -15.45
CA GLN A 490 -3.31 4.39 -15.66
C GLN A 490 -4.57 4.73 -16.48
N ARG A 491 -4.44 5.32 -17.67
CA ARG A 491 -5.43 5.33 -18.75
C ARG A 491 -4.74 5.07 -20.10
N ILE A 492 -5.18 3.98 -20.72
CA ILE A 492 -5.20 3.64 -22.16
C ILE A 492 -4.24 4.48 -23.01
N LEU A 493 -3.04 3.93 -23.27
CA LEU A 493 -2.18 4.49 -24.30
C LEU A 493 -2.49 3.88 -25.66
N VAL A 494 -3.09 4.69 -26.52
CA VAL A 494 -3.07 4.50 -27.97
C VAL A 494 -1.61 4.63 -28.42
N SER A 495 -0.92 3.52 -28.63
CA SER A 495 0.37 3.53 -29.34
C SER A 495 0.07 3.44 -30.84
N LEU A 496 0.15 4.57 -31.54
CA LEU A 496 0.34 4.56 -32.99
C LEU A 496 1.83 4.44 -33.26
N SER A 497 2.21 3.37 -33.98
CA SER A 497 3.45 3.42 -34.76
C SER A 497 3.31 4.54 -35.80
N VAL A 498 4.04 5.62 -35.57
CA VAL A 498 4.19 6.72 -36.53
C VAL A 498 5.04 6.18 -37.67
N SER A 499 4.40 5.67 -38.72
CA SER A 499 4.95 5.88 -40.05
C SER A 499 5.00 7.39 -40.31
N LEU A 500 5.88 7.86 -41.19
CA LEU A 500 5.96 9.26 -41.66
C LEU A 500 4.60 9.86 -42.11
N ILE A 501 3.55 9.05 -42.21
CA ILE A 501 2.27 9.32 -42.86
C ILE A 501 1.09 9.47 -41.85
N ARG A 502 1.31 9.32 -40.53
CA ARG A 502 0.25 9.44 -39.46
C ARG A 502 -0.97 8.52 -39.66
N ARG A 503 -0.77 7.32 -40.19
CA ARG A 503 -1.83 6.32 -40.41
C ARG A 503 -2.15 5.54 -39.13
N LEU A 504 -3.43 5.34 -38.83
CA LEU A 504 -3.90 4.49 -37.73
C LEU A 504 -3.71 3.00 -38.07
N LEU A 505 -2.82 2.32 -37.34
CA LEU A 505 -2.55 0.89 -37.53
C LEU A 505 -3.30 -0.01 -36.54
N GLY A 506 -3.56 0.51 -35.34
CA GLY A 506 -4.22 -0.25 -34.29
C GLY A 506 -4.32 0.52 -32.99
N ILE A 507 -5.03 -0.08 -32.03
CA ILE A 507 -5.17 0.39 -30.65
C ILE A 507 -4.57 -0.67 -29.73
N ILE A 508 -3.87 -0.20 -28.69
CA ILE A 508 -3.41 -1.03 -27.59
C ILE A 508 -4.16 -0.58 -26.34
N THR A 509 -4.78 -1.52 -25.65
CA THR A 509 -5.36 -1.26 -24.32
C THR A 509 -4.53 -1.93 -23.24
N LYS A 510 -4.73 -1.52 -21.98
CA LYS A 510 -4.15 -2.21 -20.82
C LYS A 510 -4.54 -3.70 -20.80
N LYS A 511 -5.77 -4.02 -21.22
CA LYS A 511 -6.26 -5.41 -21.33
C LYS A 511 -5.42 -6.19 -22.34
N ASP A 512 -5.04 -5.60 -23.47
CA ASP A 512 -4.24 -6.26 -24.51
C ASP A 512 -2.81 -6.53 -24.06
N VAL A 513 -2.17 -5.55 -23.42
CA VAL A 513 -0.82 -5.72 -22.83
C VAL A 513 -0.83 -6.86 -21.82
N LEU A 514 -1.81 -6.87 -20.92
CA LEU A 514 -1.91 -7.89 -19.90
C LEU A 514 -2.26 -9.28 -20.44
N ARG A 515 -3.14 -9.39 -21.45
CA ARG A 515 -3.39 -10.66 -22.14
C ARG A 515 -2.13 -11.18 -22.84
N HIS A 516 -1.37 -10.29 -23.47
CA HIS A 516 -0.12 -10.67 -24.10
C HIS A 516 0.90 -11.17 -23.07
N MET A 517 1.00 -10.50 -21.90
CA MET A 517 1.82 -10.95 -20.80
C MET A 517 1.37 -12.31 -20.25
N ALA A 518 0.06 -12.53 -20.07
CA ALA A 518 -0.51 -13.80 -19.63
C ALA A 518 -0.14 -14.95 -20.58
N HIS A 519 -0.28 -14.71 -21.89
CA HIS A 519 0.15 -15.65 -22.92
C HIS A 519 1.65 -15.95 -22.85
N MET A 520 2.49 -14.94 -22.65
CA MET A 520 3.94 -15.12 -22.50
C MET A 520 4.31 -15.93 -21.25
N MET A 521 3.51 -15.82 -20.19
CA MET A 521 3.66 -16.58 -18.94
C MET A 521 2.96 -17.95 -18.96
N ASN A 522 2.43 -18.38 -20.12
CA ASN A 522 1.70 -19.63 -20.29
C ASN A 522 0.48 -19.78 -19.35
N GLN A 523 -0.15 -18.65 -19.01
CA GLN A 523 -1.39 -18.57 -18.23
C GLN A 523 -2.59 -18.38 -19.16
N ASP A 524 -3.73 -18.99 -18.81
CA ASP A 524 -4.97 -18.85 -19.58
C ASP A 524 -5.43 -17.38 -19.60
N PRO A 525 -5.52 -16.73 -20.78
CA PRO A 525 -5.85 -15.30 -20.87
C PRO A 525 -7.26 -14.96 -20.40
N GLU A 526 -8.16 -15.94 -20.43
CA GLU A 526 -9.55 -15.81 -19.97
C GLU A 526 -9.69 -15.95 -18.44
N SER A 527 -8.64 -16.42 -17.75
CA SER A 527 -8.62 -16.49 -16.28
C SER A 527 -8.43 -15.13 -15.60
N ILE A 528 -7.98 -14.12 -16.36
CA ILE A 528 -7.82 -12.75 -15.87
C ILE A 528 -9.18 -12.07 -15.94
N MET A 529 -9.69 -11.65 -14.78
CA MET A 529 -10.96 -10.93 -14.70
C MET A 529 -10.78 -9.53 -15.27
N PHE A 530 -11.06 -9.40 -16.56
CA PHE A 530 -11.14 -8.13 -17.27
C PHE A 530 -12.59 -7.61 -17.27
N ASN A 531 -13.20 -7.44 -16.10
CA ASN A 531 -14.43 -6.67 -16.02
C ASN A 531 -14.07 -5.18 -16.18
#